data_AF-A0A2P4QS27-F1
#
_entry.id   AF-A0A2P4QS27-F1
#
_cell.length_a   1.000
_cell.length_b   1.000
_cell.length_c   1.000
_cell.angle_alpha   90.00
_cell.angle_beta   90.00
_cell.angle_gamma   90.00
#
_symmetry.space_group_name_H-M   'P 1'
#
loop_
_entity.id
_entity.type
_entity.pdbx_description
1 polymer ?
#
loop_
_entity_poly.entity_id
_entity_poly.type
_entity_poly.pdbx_seq_one_letter_code
_entity_poly.pdbx_strand_id
1 'polypeptide(L)'
;MNNNKFPAQDLSCFTPFINLERLCIVNNPFYGSLKPLRDFTYLKEIGIANTDVDSGLEYLPENFFNFNATASDLGLTGAYFKRKLYCTGNLLNN
;
A
#
# COMPACT_ATOMS: atom_id res chain seq x y z
N MET A 1 -11.40 1.95 -15.95
CA MET A 1 -10.79 2.83 -14.92
C MET A 1 -9.60 3.48 -15.59
N ASN A 2 -9.77 4.75 -15.93
CA ASN A 2 -9.03 5.44 -16.99
C ASN A 2 -7.90 6.25 -16.34
N ASN A 3 -6.72 6.26 -16.95
CA ASN A 3 -5.52 6.92 -16.45
C ASN A 3 -5.80 8.39 -16.09
N ASN A 4 -5.50 8.81 -14.86
CA ASN A 4 -5.54 10.24 -14.57
C ASN A 4 -4.37 10.92 -15.28
N LYS A 5 -4.55 12.18 -15.68
CA LYS A 5 -3.49 13.00 -16.29
C LYS A 5 -2.52 13.57 -15.24
N PHE A 6 -2.14 12.76 -14.25
CA PHE A 6 -1.12 13.17 -13.29
C PHE A 6 0.23 13.30 -13.99
N PRO A 7 1.05 14.30 -13.65
CA PRO A 7 2.45 14.29 -14.06
C PRO A 7 3.14 13.08 -13.42
N ALA A 8 4.07 12.47 -14.17
CA ALA A 8 4.85 11.36 -13.66
C ALA A 8 5.66 11.79 -12.44
N GLN A 9 5.54 11.07 -11.33
CA GLN A 9 6.17 11.42 -10.06
C GLN A 9 6.30 10.20 -9.15
N ASP A 10 7.15 10.31 -8.13
CA ASP A 10 7.22 9.31 -7.06
C ASP A 10 6.04 9.45 -6.07
N LEU A 11 6.05 8.66 -5.00
CA LEU A 11 4.98 8.66 -4.00
C LEU A 11 5.14 9.76 -2.93
N SER A 12 6.09 10.69 -3.08
CA SER A 12 6.34 11.75 -2.08
C SER A 12 5.16 12.68 -1.88
N CYS A 13 4.33 12.86 -2.91
CA CYS A 13 3.11 13.67 -2.84
C CYS A 13 2.08 13.14 -1.83
N PHE A 14 2.20 11.87 -1.41
CA PHE A 14 1.33 11.29 -0.41
C PHE A 14 1.82 11.51 1.03
N THR A 15 3.07 11.92 1.24
CA THR A 15 3.68 12.02 2.58
C THR A 15 2.92 12.88 3.60
N PRO A 16 2.13 13.91 3.22
CA PRO A 16 1.31 14.65 4.19
C PRO A 16 0.12 13.85 4.76
N PHE A 17 -0.30 12.76 4.11
CA PHE A 17 -1.51 12.01 4.45
C PHE A 17 -1.22 10.78 5.33
N ILE A 18 -0.47 10.98 6.42
CA ILE A 18 0.00 9.92 7.33
C ILE A 18 -1.12 9.03 7.93
N ASN A 19 -2.36 9.52 7.93
CA ASN A 19 -3.54 8.81 8.44
C ASN A 19 -4.28 8.00 7.36
N LEU A 20 -3.72 7.86 6.14
CA LEU A 20 -4.35 7.07 5.08
C LEU A 20 -4.44 5.60 5.45
N GLU A 21 -5.65 5.04 5.34
CA GLU A 21 -5.87 3.61 5.49
C GLU A 21 -5.80 2.84 4.17
N ARG A 22 -6.08 3.51 3.03
CA ARG A 22 -6.14 2.87 1.72
C ARG A 22 -5.58 3.81 0.65
N LEU A 23 -4.68 3.30 -0.17
CA LEU A 23 -4.09 4.02 -1.30
C LEU A 23 -4.27 3.20 -2.58
N CYS A 24 -5.06 3.70 -3.54
CA CYS A 24 -5.25 3.05 -4.84
C CYS A 24 -4.85 4.02 -5.95
N ILE A 25 -3.73 3.72 -6.60
CA ILE A 25 -3.14 4.55 -7.67
C ILE A 25 -2.98 3.77 -8.98
N VAL A 26 -3.75 2.69 -9.13
CA VAL A 26 -3.75 1.82 -10.32
C VAL A 26 -3.92 2.64 -11.61
N ASN A 27 -3.16 2.31 -12.65
CA ASN A 27 -3.18 2.98 -13.95
C ASN A 27 -2.77 4.48 -13.91
N ASN A 28 -1.82 4.86 -13.06
CA ASN A 28 -1.27 6.22 -13.01
C ASN A 28 0.25 6.21 -13.17
N PRO A 29 0.86 7.31 -13.66
CA PRO A 29 2.30 7.35 -13.96
C PRO A 29 3.16 7.55 -12.72
N PHE A 30 2.88 6.81 -11.64
CA PHE A 30 3.73 6.79 -10.46
C PHE A 30 4.91 5.83 -10.65
N TYR A 31 6.08 6.19 -10.13
CA TYR A 31 7.30 5.39 -10.25
C TYR A 31 8.11 5.31 -8.95
N GLY A 32 9.12 4.44 -8.95
CA GLY A 32 10.10 4.34 -7.87
C GLY A 32 9.70 3.32 -6.80
N SER A 33 9.83 3.68 -5.52
CA SER A 33 9.65 2.74 -4.41
C SER A 33 8.51 3.13 -3.47
N LEU A 34 8.08 2.18 -2.64
CA LEU A 34 7.13 2.39 -1.54
C LEU A 34 7.75 3.11 -0.32
N LYS A 35 9.04 3.45 -0.35
CA LYS A 35 9.76 4.13 0.74
C LYS A 35 9.08 5.41 1.25
N PRO A 36 8.45 6.27 0.43
CA PRO A 36 7.75 7.45 0.92
C PRO A 36 6.56 7.13 1.84
N LEU A 37 6.06 5.89 1.83
CA LEU A 37 4.92 5.45 2.63
C LEU A 37 5.32 4.88 4.00
N ARG A 38 6.60 4.93 4.37
CA ARG A 38 7.14 4.31 5.60
C ARG A 38 6.46 4.74 6.90
N ASP A 39 5.94 5.97 6.92
CA ASP A 39 5.33 6.58 8.09
C ASP A 39 3.80 6.39 8.13
N PHE A 40 3.21 5.63 7.20
CA PHE A 40 1.76 5.46 7.07
C PHE A 40 1.24 4.35 7.98
N THR A 41 1.38 4.53 9.29
CA THR A 41 1.05 3.51 10.30
C THR A 41 -0.43 3.10 10.36
N TYR A 42 -1.32 3.68 9.55
CA TYR A 42 -2.72 3.28 9.44
C TYR A 42 -3.04 2.55 8.13
N LEU A 43 -2.08 2.41 7.21
CA LEU A 43 -2.28 1.83 5.89
C LEU A 43 -2.64 0.33 5.98
N LYS A 44 -3.73 -0.05 5.32
CA LYS A 44 -4.30 -1.41 5.30
C LYS A 44 -4.40 -2.00 3.90
N GLU A 45 -4.46 -1.15 2.86
CA GLU A 45 -4.63 -1.57 1.48
C GLU A 45 -3.81 -0.69 0.53
N ILE A 46 -3.14 -1.32 -0.44
CA ILE A 46 -2.41 -0.62 -1.49
C ILE A 46 -2.65 -1.25 -2.88
N GLY A 47 -3.01 -0.41 -3.85
CA GLY A 47 -3.16 -0.78 -5.26
C GLY A 47 -2.20 0.00 -6.14
N ILE A 48 -1.19 -0.67 -6.69
CA ILE A 48 -0.13 -0.09 -7.54
C ILE A 48 -0.03 -0.77 -8.92
N ALA A 49 -1.01 -1.59 -9.29
CA ALA A 49 -1.04 -2.25 -10.59
C ALA A 49 -0.97 -1.23 -11.74
N ASN A 50 -0.24 -1.56 -12.80
CA ASN A 50 0.00 -0.68 -13.95
C ASN A 50 0.56 0.70 -13.53
N THR A 51 1.53 0.68 -12.61
CA THR A 51 2.42 1.78 -12.29
C THR A 51 3.87 1.28 -12.45
N ASP A 52 4.85 2.19 -12.45
CA ASP A 52 6.29 1.86 -12.49
C ASP A 52 6.89 1.84 -11.07
N VAL A 53 6.07 1.53 -10.05
CA VAL A 53 6.54 1.30 -8.68
C VAL A 53 7.03 -0.14 -8.55
N ASP A 54 8.32 -0.33 -8.26
CA ASP A 54 9.01 -1.62 -8.44
C ASP A 54 9.69 -2.18 -7.19
N SER A 55 9.71 -1.42 -6.08
CA SER A 55 10.53 -1.75 -4.91
C SER A 55 9.97 -1.18 -3.59
N GLY A 56 10.53 -1.61 -2.46
CA GLY A 56 10.32 -0.98 -1.16
C GLY A 56 9.23 -1.59 -0.28
N LEU A 57 8.83 -2.85 -0.50
CA LEU A 57 7.89 -3.56 0.38
C LEU A 57 8.38 -3.57 1.83
N GLU A 58 9.69 -3.65 2.05
CA GLU A 58 10.35 -3.60 3.34
C GLU A 58 10.15 -2.27 4.11
N TYR A 59 9.72 -1.21 3.42
CA TYR A 59 9.38 0.06 4.05
C TYR A 59 7.92 0.16 4.47
N LEU A 60 7.04 -0.76 4.05
CA LEU A 60 5.67 -0.74 4.54
C LEU A 60 5.65 -1.02 6.04
N PRO A 61 4.81 -0.30 6.81
CA PRO A 61 4.82 -0.40 8.25
C PRO A 61 4.43 -1.81 8.70
N GLU A 62 5.00 -2.28 9.80
CA GLU A 62 4.84 -3.67 10.26
C GLU A 62 3.35 -4.07 10.39
N ASN A 63 2.48 -3.13 10.76
CA ASN A 63 1.04 -3.35 10.89
C ASN A 63 0.28 -3.52 9.57
N PHE A 64 0.91 -3.18 8.44
CA PHE A 64 0.45 -3.55 7.10
C PHE A 64 0.54 -5.08 6.91
N PHE A 65 1.59 -5.71 7.44
CA PHE A 65 1.82 -7.15 7.39
C PHE A 65 1.28 -7.90 8.62
N ASN A 66 1.20 -7.26 9.79
CA ASN A 66 0.73 -7.91 11.01
C ASN A 66 -0.76 -8.24 10.91
N PHE A 67 -1.02 -9.54 10.99
CA PHE A 67 -2.34 -10.14 11.16
C PHE A 67 -2.55 -10.37 12.65
N ASN A 68 -2.95 -9.34 13.40
CA ASN A 68 -3.33 -9.57 14.80
C ASN A 68 -4.76 -10.13 14.82
N ALA A 69 -4.88 -11.45 14.63
CA ALA A 69 -6.12 -12.21 14.71
C ALA A 69 -6.80 -12.16 16.10
N THR A 70 -6.12 -11.58 17.09
CA THR A 70 -6.51 -11.53 18.50
C THR A 70 -7.20 -10.24 18.90
N ALA A 71 -7.34 -9.24 18.03
CA ALA A 71 -8.08 -8.01 18.33
C ALA A 71 -9.61 -8.21 18.23
N SER A 72 -10.14 -9.20 18.95
CA SER A 72 -11.54 -9.24 19.30
C SER A 72 -11.69 -9.41 20.82
N ASP A 73 -11.61 -8.29 21.54
CA ASP A 73 -12.35 -8.13 22.81
C ASP A 73 -13.88 -8.31 22.61
N LEU A 74 -14.30 -8.51 21.34
CA LEU A 74 -15.62 -8.91 20.90
C LEU A 74 -15.82 -10.44 20.81
N GLY A 75 -14.80 -11.27 21.11
CA GLY A 75 -14.91 -12.73 21.10
C GLY A 75 -15.10 -13.37 19.72
N LEU A 76 -14.79 -12.65 18.64
CA LEU A 76 -14.91 -13.15 17.27
C LEU A 76 -13.64 -13.93 16.90
N THR A 77 -13.64 -15.24 17.13
CA THR A 77 -12.73 -16.16 16.44
C THR A 77 -13.23 -16.35 15.01
N GLY A 78 -12.41 -16.03 14.00
CA GLY A 78 -12.75 -16.26 12.58
C GLY A 78 -13.19 -15.05 11.75
N ALA A 79 -12.92 -13.80 12.16
CA ALA A 79 -13.12 -12.65 11.28
C ALA A 79 -12.02 -12.57 10.20
N TYR A 80 -12.37 -12.90 8.96
CA TYR A 80 -11.49 -12.82 7.80
C TYR A 80 -11.29 -11.37 7.35
N PHE A 81 -10.14 -10.78 7.66
CA PHE A 81 -9.73 -9.50 7.06
C PHE A 81 -8.91 -9.78 5.79
N LYS A 82 -9.44 -9.39 4.61
CA LYS A 82 -8.72 -9.48 3.33
C LYS A 82 -7.95 -8.18 3.10
N ARG A 83 -6.63 -8.18 3.35
CA ARG A 83 -5.72 -7.17 2.77
C ARG A 83 -5.40 -7.59 1.34
N LYS A 84 -5.39 -6.64 0.41
CA LYS A 84 -5.15 -6.94 -1.01
C LYS A 84 -4.01 -6.06 -1.52
N LEU A 85 -2.99 -6.72 -2.08
CA LEU A 85 -1.98 -6.08 -2.90
C LEU A 85 -2.33 -6.37 -4.35
N TYR A 86 -2.55 -5.32 -5.13
CA TYR A 86 -2.71 -5.43 -6.58
C TYR A 86 -1.49 -4.81 -7.24
N CYS A 87 -0.63 -5.64 -7.84
CA CYS A 87 0.59 -5.23 -8.53
C CYS A 87 0.76 -6.01 -9.84
N THR A 88 1.60 -5.50 -10.73
CA THR A 88 2.00 -6.12 -12.00
C THR A 88 3.53 -6.10 -12.06
N GLY A 89 4.19 -7.25 -12.22
CA GLY A 89 5.67 -7.36 -12.31
C GLY A 89 6.35 -8.09 -11.14
N ASN A 90 7.67 -8.24 -11.22
CA ASN A 90 8.52 -8.89 -10.20
C ASN A 90 8.85 -7.88 -9.09
N LEU A 91 8.08 -7.86 -8.01
CA LEU A 91 8.53 -7.26 -6.75
C LEU A 91 9.67 -8.13 -6.22
N LEU A 92 10.91 -7.79 -6.58
CA LEU A 92 12.08 -8.51 -6.11
C LEU A 92 12.28 -8.18 -4.63
N ASN A 93 12.11 -9.19 -3.78
CA ASN A 93 12.74 -9.19 -2.46
C ASN A 93 14.24 -9.38 -2.74
N ASN A 94 15.06 -8.38 -2.40
CA ASN A 94 16.49 -8.64 -2.20
C ASN A 94 16.69 -9.43 -0.92
#